data_AF-A0A9K3GZ14-F1
#
_entry.id   AF-A0A9K3GZ14-F1
#
_cell.length_a   1.000
_cell.length_b   1.000
_cell.length_c   1.000
_cell.angle_alpha   90.00
_cell.angle_beta   90.00
_cell.angle_gamma   90.00
#
_symmetry.space_group_name_H-M   'P 1'
#
loop_
_entity.id
_entity.type
_entity.pdbx_description
1 polymer ?
#
loop_
_entity_poly.entity_id
_entity_poly.type
_entity_poly.pdbx_seq_one_letter_code
_entity_poly.pdbx_strand_id
1 'polypeptide(L)'
;MVDIHSFMGKIYMLTVCGRIFEVGLDSKPTLTPLVMKNFPKRQLFRLEFVCSGKNLFVLDKVTAYLYEVYEIDLEKMEWVLKQNSTVDYGFFVGDIKSSAAINPDTWSGRGMKYMRVDYLNNLERSKLKGRLLIADMWYMNFPHDCVEVNTPQLQ
;
A
#
# COMPACT_ATOMS: atom_id res chain seq x y z
N MET A 1 5.90 14.45 -3.37
CA MET A 1 4.54 14.45 -2.80
C MET A 1 4.56 13.70 -1.46
N VAL A 2 3.93 14.25 -0.41
CA VAL A 2 3.74 13.57 0.89
C VAL A 2 2.49 12.71 0.78
N ASP A 3 2.46 11.55 1.45
CA ASP A 3 1.29 10.70 1.55
C ASP A 3 0.80 10.54 3.00
N ILE A 4 -0.52 10.40 3.18
CA ILE A 4 -1.14 10.29 4.50
C ILE A 4 -2.13 9.13 4.45
N HIS A 5 -2.10 8.27 5.46
CA HIS A 5 -2.92 7.08 5.49
C HIS A 5 -3.38 6.73 6.91
N SER A 6 -4.66 6.37 7.06
CA SER A 6 -5.19 5.83 8.32
C SER A 6 -4.97 4.32 8.37
N PHE A 7 -4.41 3.81 9.46
CA PHE A 7 -4.15 2.39 9.66
C PHE A 7 -4.31 2.02 11.14
N MET A 8 -5.10 1.00 11.44
CA MET A 8 -5.32 0.49 12.80
C MET A 8 -5.69 1.58 13.83
N GLY A 9 -6.55 2.53 13.44
CA GLY A 9 -7.00 3.62 14.31
C GLY A 9 -6.00 4.77 14.50
N LYS A 10 -4.86 4.73 13.81
CA LYS A 10 -3.84 5.79 13.81
C LYS A 10 -3.70 6.39 12.42
N ILE A 11 -3.11 7.58 12.34
CA ILE A 11 -2.81 8.26 11.08
C ILE A 11 -1.30 8.32 10.91
N TYR A 12 -0.83 7.97 9.73
CA TYR A 12 0.57 7.98 9.37
C TYR A 12 0.82 8.91 8.20
N MET A 13 1.95 9.60 8.23
CA MET A 13 2.42 10.45 7.15
C MET A 13 3.76 9.91 6.61
N LEU A 14 3.85 9.75 5.29
CA LEU A 14 5.03 9.35 4.55
C LEU A 14 5.56 10.52 3.74
N THR A 15 6.81 10.89 4.01
CA THR A 15 7.48 11.95 3.26
C THR A 15 8.11 11.43 1.98
N VAL A 16 8.45 12.35 1.07
CA VAL A 16 9.22 12.04 -0.15
C VAL A 16 10.56 11.37 0.11
N CYS A 17 11.14 11.59 1.29
CA CYS A 17 12.42 10.98 1.69
C CYS A 17 12.23 9.64 2.41
N GLY A 18 11.03 9.06 2.43
CA GLY A 18 10.74 7.80 3.10
C GLY A 18 10.66 7.88 4.63
N ARG A 19 10.64 9.08 5.22
CA ARG A 19 10.40 9.22 6.66
C ARG A 19 8.91 9.03 6.97
N ILE A 20 8.63 8.24 8.00
CA ILE A 20 7.27 7.97 8.49
C ILE A 20 7.06 8.71 9.81
N PHE A 21 5.89 9.32 9.95
CA PHE A 21 5.44 9.98 11.19
C PHE A 21 4.08 9.44 11.58
N GLU A 22 3.86 9.25 12.87
CA GLU A 22 2.52 9.14 13.44
C GLU A 22 1.96 10.56 13.64
N VAL A 23 0.72 10.78 13.20
CA VAL A 23 0.01 12.05 13.29
C VAL A 23 -1.00 11.98 14.43
N GLY A 24 -0.80 12.81 15.46
CA GLY A 24 -1.78 13.01 16.52
C GLY A 24 -2.73 14.15 16.15
N LEU A 25 -4.03 13.91 16.27
CA LEU A 25 -5.10 14.89 15.97
C LEU A 25 -5.80 15.42 17.23
N ASP A 26 -5.07 15.53 18.33
CA ASP A 26 -5.57 16.16 19.55
C ASP A 26 -5.81 17.67 19.34
N SER A 27 -6.16 18.39 20.42
CA SER A 27 -6.39 19.85 20.40
C SER A 27 -5.22 20.64 19.79
N LYS A 28 -4.01 20.08 19.82
CA LYS A 28 -2.86 20.54 19.05
C LYS A 28 -2.31 19.39 18.22
N PRO A 29 -2.32 19.49 16.87
CA PRO A 29 -1.76 18.46 16.02
C PRO A 29 -0.28 18.21 16.31
N THR A 30 0.11 16.94 16.36
CA THR A 30 1.49 16.51 16.58
C THR A 30 1.98 15.59 15.47
N LEU A 31 3.29 15.63 15.22
CA LEU A 31 3.98 14.73 14.29
C LEU A 31 5.10 14.03 15.05
N THR A 32 4.91 12.74 15.32
CA THR A 32 5.89 11.93 16.03
C THR A 32 6.66 11.07 15.02
N PRO A 33 7.96 11.29 14.83
CA PRO A 33 8.75 10.49 13.88
C PRO A 33 8.80 9.03 14.32
N LEU A 34 8.58 8.10 13.39
CA LEU A 34 8.88 6.68 13.61
C LEU A 34 10.35 6.42 13.27
N VAL A 35 11.13 6.01 14.28
CA VAL A 35 12.56 5.71 14.12
C VAL A 35 12.72 4.31 13.59
N MET A 36 12.84 4.20 12.26
CA MET A 36 13.03 2.92 11.58
C MET A 36 14.47 2.43 11.76
N LYS A 37 14.64 1.13 12.09
CA LYS A 37 15.95 0.49 12.31
C LYS A 37 16.75 0.31 11.03
N ASN A 38 16.04 0.14 9.92
CA ASN A 38 16.63 0.03 8.61
C ASN A 38 15.93 1.00 7.64
N PHE A 39 16.58 1.23 6.51
CA PHE A 39 16.06 2.03 5.44
C PHE A 39 16.47 1.39 4.11
N PRO A 40 15.65 1.46 3.05
CA PRO A 40 16.03 0.98 1.74
C PRO A 40 17.38 1.56 1.31
N LYS A 41 18.31 0.71 0.84
CA LYS A 41 19.68 1.13 0.49
C LYS A 41 19.75 1.98 -0.79
N ARG A 42 18.70 1.96 -1.60
CA ARG A 42 18.63 2.67 -2.88
C ARG A 42 17.90 4.00 -2.72
N GLN A 43 17.97 4.84 -3.75
CA GLN A 43 17.13 6.02 -3.84
C GLN A 43 15.67 5.64 -4.08
N LEU A 44 14.78 6.25 -3.29
CA LEU A 44 13.33 6.16 -3.42
C LEU A 44 12.81 7.27 -4.34
N PHE A 45 11.79 7.01 -5.15
CA PHE A 45 11.33 7.94 -6.18
C PHE A 45 9.94 8.50 -5.90
N ARG A 46 8.93 7.64 -5.90
CA ARG A 46 7.55 8.04 -5.62
C ARG A 46 6.94 7.00 -4.68
N LEU A 47 6.69 7.46 -3.47
CA LEU A 47 6.26 6.66 -2.35
C LEU A 47 4.77 6.85 -2.09
N GLU A 48 4.07 5.74 -1.88
CA GLU A 48 2.64 5.72 -1.56
C GLU A 48 2.37 4.65 -0.49
N PHE A 49 1.53 4.98 0.49
CA PHE A 49 1.03 4.00 1.45
C PHE A 49 -0.06 3.16 0.81
N VAL A 50 -0.07 1.87 1.16
CA VAL A 50 -1.16 0.95 0.85
C VAL A 50 -1.38 0.03 2.03
N CYS A 51 -2.62 -0.25 2.40
CA CYS A 51 -2.95 -1.26 3.41
C CYS A 51 -3.64 -2.49 2.79
N SER A 52 -3.41 -3.65 3.40
CA SER A 52 -4.18 -4.88 3.15
C SER A 52 -4.47 -5.56 4.49
N GLY A 53 -5.73 -5.55 4.91
CA GLY A 53 -6.14 -6.11 6.20
C GLY A 53 -5.32 -5.53 7.36
N LYS A 54 -4.41 -6.32 7.94
CA LYS A 54 -3.56 -5.94 9.07
C LYS A 54 -2.14 -5.53 8.71
N ASN A 55 -1.85 -5.35 7.43
CA ASN A 55 -0.50 -5.03 6.97
C ASN A 55 -0.48 -3.65 6.31
N LEU A 56 0.55 -2.87 6.64
CA LEU A 56 0.84 -1.59 6.02
C LEU A 56 2.03 -1.77 5.07
N PHE A 57 1.89 -1.26 3.86
CA PHE A 57 2.90 -1.31 2.82
C PHE A 57 3.24 0.08 2.33
N VAL A 58 4.46 0.23 1.83
CA VAL A 58 4.90 1.35 1.02
C VAL A 58 5.28 0.83 -0.36
N LEU A 59 4.68 1.43 -1.38
CA LEU A 59 5.03 1.21 -2.77
C LEU A 59 6.02 2.29 -3.21
N ASP A 60 7.13 1.86 -3.82
CA ASP A 60 8.10 2.76 -4.45
C ASP A 60 8.08 2.56 -5.97
N LYS A 61 7.60 3.56 -6.71
CA LYS A 61 7.56 3.56 -8.18
C LYS A 61 8.94 3.82 -8.76
N VAL A 62 9.62 2.75 -9.16
CA VAL A 62 10.98 2.76 -9.72
C VAL A 62 10.98 3.26 -11.17
N THR A 63 10.02 2.78 -11.96
CA THR A 63 9.79 3.24 -13.34
C THR A 63 8.29 3.31 -13.61
N ALA A 64 7.89 3.72 -14.82
CA ALA A 64 6.49 3.72 -15.23
C ALA A 64 5.81 2.35 -15.03
N TYR A 65 6.58 1.27 -15.19
CA TYR A 65 6.09 -0.10 -15.15
C TYR A 65 6.79 -0.94 -14.09
N LEU A 66 7.24 -0.33 -13.00
CA LEU A 66 8.05 -1.05 -12.02
C LEU A 66 7.89 -0.48 -10.64
N TYR A 67 7.53 -1.34 -9.69
CA TYR A 67 7.37 -0.97 -8.29
C TYR A 67 8.15 -1.93 -7.41
N GLU A 68 8.63 -1.44 -6.27
CA GLU A 68 8.98 -2.29 -5.14
C GLU A 68 7.97 -2.12 -4.02
N VAL A 69 7.77 -3.21 -3.28
CA VAL A 69 6.82 -3.27 -2.17
C VAL A 69 7.61 -3.49 -0.89
N TYR A 70 7.45 -2.57 0.05
CA TYR A 70 8.00 -2.69 1.38
C TYR A 70 6.85 -2.86 2.36
N GLU A 71 6.85 -3.93 3.15
CA GLU A 71 5.99 -3.98 4.33
C GLU A 71 6.63 -3.15 5.44
N ILE A 72 5.81 -2.36 6.12
CA ILE A 72 6.21 -1.58 7.27
C ILE A 72 5.84 -2.39 8.51
N ASP A 73 6.83 -3.07 9.08
CA ASP A 73 6.68 -3.77 10.35
C ASP A 73 6.79 -2.73 11.48
N LEU A 74 5.64 -2.29 11.98
CA LEU A 74 5.56 -1.28 13.05
C LEU A 74 5.98 -1.83 14.42
N GLU A 75 5.99 -3.15 14.62
CA GLU A 75 6.47 -3.76 15.87
C GLU A 75 8.00 -3.78 15.90
N LYS A 76 8.63 -4.15 14.78
CA LYS A 76 10.08 -4.16 14.66
C LYS A 76 10.66 -2.81 14.27
N MET A 77 9.84 -1.88 13.79
CA MET A 77 10.25 -0.61 13.17
C MET A 77 11.16 -0.83 11.96
N GLU A 78 10.75 -1.71 11.05
CA GLU A 78 11.57 -2.12 9.89
C GLU A 78 10.81 -2.01 8.56
N TRP A 79 11.56 -1.65 7.52
CA TRP A 79 11.19 -1.79 6.11
C TRP A 79 11.56 -3.19 5.65
N VAL A 80 10.56 -4.01 5.35
CA VAL A 80 10.76 -5.38 4.88
C VAL A 80 10.44 -5.46 3.39
N LEU A 81 11.47 -5.61 2.56
CA LEU A 81 11.28 -5.78 1.12
C LEU A 81 10.52 -7.09 0.86
N LYS A 82 9.37 -7.00 0.19
CA LYS A 82 8.57 -8.16 -0.20
C LYS A 82 8.88 -8.55 -1.64
N GLN A 83 9.27 -9.82 -1.81
CA GLN A 83 9.53 -10.39 -3.13
C GLN A 83 8.24 -10.94 -3.75
N ASN A 84 8.15 -10.87 -5.08
CA ASN A 84 6.95 -11.10 -5.90
C ASN A 84 6.22 -12.45 -5.67
N SER A 85 6.91 -13.46 -5.17
CA SER A 85 6.36 -14.80 -4.90
C SER A 85 5.70 -14.94 -3.53
N THR A 86 5.88 -13.95 -2.65
CA THR A 86 5.43 -14.01 -1.24
C THR A 86 4.29 -13.06 -0.91
N VAL A 87 3.82 -12.29 -1.89
CA VAL A 87 2.70 -11.38 -1.66
C VAL A 87 1.43 -12.01 -2.21
N ASP A 88 0.55 -12.45 -1.30
CA ASP A 88 -0.77 -13.00 -1.61
C ASP A 88 -1.79 -11.92 -2.06
N TYR A 89 -1.31 -10.70 -2.37
CA TYR A 89 -2.13 -9.55 -2.73
C TYR A 89 -1.77 -9.01 -4.12
N GLY A 90 -2.78 -8.51 -4.83
CA GLY A 90 -2.61 -7.60 -5.95
C GLY A 90 -2.64 -6.16 -5.46
N PHE A 91 -1.71 -5.33 -5.93
CA PHE A 91 -1.70 -3.91 -5.65
C PHE A 91 -2.30 -3.16 -6.83
N PHE A 92 -3.22 -2.24 -6.56
CA PHE A 92 -3.71 -1.28 -7.53
C PHE A 92 -3.04 0.05 -7.24
N VAL A 93 -2.44 0.67 -8.26
CA VAL A 93 -1.86 2.01 -8.12
C VAL A 93 -2.52 2.89 -9.16
N GLY A 94 -3.29 3.87 -8.68
CA GLY A 94 -3.86 4.90 -9.55
C GLY A 94 -2.91 6.08 -9.68
N ASP A 95 -3.04 6.82 -10.77
CA ASP A 95 -2.20 7.99 -11.02
C ASP A 95 -2.36 9.11 -9.97
N ILE A 96 -3.51 9.17 -9.30
CA ILE A 96 -3.88 10.18 -8.31
C ILE A 96 -4.15 9.54 -6.93
N LYS A 97 -3.12 8.92 -6.32
CA LYS A 97 -3.12 8.45 -4.91
C LYS A 97 -4.33 7.59 -4.52
N SER A 98 -4.78 6.73 -5.42
CA SER A 98 -5.93 5.85 -5.19
C SER A 98 -5.44 4.40 -5.12
N SER A 99 -4.45 4.13 -4.27
CA SER A 99 -3.72 2.86 -4.26
C SER A 99 -4.31 1.87 -3.25
N ALA A 100 -4.51 0.62 -3.68
CA ALA A 100 -5.19 -0.45 -2.94
C ALA A 100 -4.31 -1.70 -2.86
N ALA A 101 -4.47 -2.52 -1.83
CA ALA A 101 -4.06 -3.91 -1.88
C ALA A 101 -5.30 -4.78 -1.72
N ILE A 102 -5.47 -5.75 -2.61
CA ILE A 102 -6.66 -6.60 -2.71
C ILE A 102 -6.22 -8.05 -2.84
N ASN A 103 -6.93 -8.98 -2.20
CA ASN A 103 -6.72 -10.40 -2.42
C ASN A 103 -7.21 -10.77 -3.85
N PRO A 104 -6.34 -11.26 -4.75
CA PRO A 104 -6.71 -11.56 -6.13
C PRO A 104 -7.77 -12.67 -6.25
N ASP A 105 -7.88 -13.58 -5.28
CA ASP A 105 -8.86 -14.67 -5.30
C ASP A 105 -10.28 -14.14 -5.06
N THR A 106 -10.43 -13.17 -4.16
CA THR A 106 -11.71 -12.49 -3.89
C THR A 106 -12.18 -11.59 -5.04
N TRP A 107 -11.26 -11.24 -5.95
CA TRP A 107 -11.53 -10.31 -7.05
C TRP A 107 -11.84 -11.00 -8.39
N SER A 108 -11.82 -12.33 -8.43
CA SER A 108 -11.89 -13.16 -9.65
C SER A 108 -13.21 -13.06 -10.47
N GLY A 109 -14.18 -12.25 -10.04
CA GLY A 109 -15.50 -12.12 -10.68
C GLY A 109 -15.71 -10.95 -11.66
N ARG A 110 -14.79 -9.99 -11.81
CA ARG A 110 -14.99 -8.82 -12.71
C ARG A 110 -14.02 -8.85 -13.89
N GLY A 111 -14.58 -9.01 -15.10
CA GLY A 111 -13.87 -8.98 -16.40
C GLY A 111 -13.32 -7.62 -16.81
N MET A 112 -12.54 -6.97 -15.94
CA MET A 112 -11.89 -5.69 -16.21
C MET A 112 -10.51 -5.90 -16.85
N LYS A 113 -10.23 -5.18 -17.94
CA LYS A 113 -8.94 -5.17 -18.64
C LYS A 113 -7.98 -4.19 -17.96
N TYR A 114 -7.20 -4.66 -17.00
CA TYR A 114 -6.13 -3.86 -16.38
C TYR A 114 -4.78 -4.13 -17.03
N MET A 115 -3.92 -3.11 -17.11
CA MET A 115 -2.53 -3.29 -17.52
C MET A 115 -1.78 -3.99 -16.38
N ARG A 116 -1.26 -5.20 -16.66
CA ARG A 116 -0.34 -5.89 -15.75
C ARG A 116 1.02 -5.25 -15.86
N VAL A 117 1.61 -4.96 -14.71
CA VAL A 117 2.90 -4.31 -14.65
C VAL A 117 3.90 -5.20 -13.92
N ASP A 118 5.08 -5.38 -14.54
CA ASP A 118 6.12 -6.27 -14.05
C ASP A 118 6.85 -5.66 -12.84
N TYR A 119 7.30 -6.50 -11.91
CA TYR A 119 8.14 -6.10 -10.76
C TYR A 119 9.62 -6.33 -11.08
N LEU A 120 10.54 -5.66 -10.37
CA LEU A 120 11.98 -5.80 -10.65
C LEU A 120 12.45 -7.14 -10.10
N ASN A 121 12.46 -8.17 -10.96
CA ASN A 121 13.55 -9.13 -11.13
C ASN A 121 13.17 -10.21 -12.14
N ASN A 122 14.18 -10.64 -12.91
CA ASN A 122 14.19 -11.59 -14.04
C ASN A 122 13.59 -12.99 -13.75
N LEU A 123 12.33 -13.09 -13.34
CA LEU A 123 11.66 -14.38 -13.18
C LEU A 123 10.54 -14.54 -14.20
N GLU A 124 10.50 -15.73 -14.80
CA GLU A 124 9.49 -16.16 -15.77
C GLU A 124 8.08 -15.66 -15.40
N ARG A 125 7.44 -14.99 -16.37
CA ARG A 125 6.07 -14.45 -16.29
C ARG A 125 5.02 -15.42 -15.71
N SER A 126 5.26 -16.72 -15.77
CA SER A 126 4.36 -17.79 -15.32
C SER A 126 4.33 -18.02 -13.81
N LYS A 127 5.27 -17.46 -13.03
CA LYS A 127 5.42 -17.73 -11.58
C LYS A 127 5.00 -16.56 -10.67
N LEU A 128 4.54 -15.45 -11.25
CA LEU A 128 4.15 -14.25 -10.50
C LEU A 128 2.71 -14.38 -9.98
N LYS A 129 2.56 -14.54 -8.66
CA LYS A 129 1.25 -14.47 -7.98
C LYS A 129 0.83 -13.04 -7.65
N GLY A 130 1.79 -12.14 -7.35
CA GLY A 130 1.52 -10.72 -7.12
C GLY A 130 1.10 -10.00 -8.40
N ARG A 131 -0.01 -9.25 -8.35
CA ARG A 131 -0.55 -8.48 -9.49
C ARG A 131 -0.46 -6.99 -9.19
N LEU A 132 0.45 -6.27 -9.84
CA LEU A 132 0.33 -4.81 -9.88
C LEU A 132 -0.56 -4.43 -11.06
N LEU A 133 -1.66 -3.74 -10.78
CA LEU A 133 -2.62 -3.28 -11.76
C LEU A 133 -2.62 -1.75 -11.74
N ILE A 134 -2.10 -1.15 -12.82
CA ILE A 134 -2.20 0.29 -13.02
C ILE A 134 -3.54 0.56 -13.69
N ALA A 135 -4.33 1.46 -13.11
CA ALA A 135 -5.59 1.89 -13.68
C ALA A 135 -5.58 3.42 -13.85
N ASP A 136 -5.66 3.88 -15.10
CA ASP A 136 -5.91 5.29 -15.46
C ASP A 136 -7.40 5.60 -15.29
N MET A 137 -7.96 5.51 -14.07
CA MET A 137 -9.41 5.75 -13.91
C MET A 137 -9.80 6.40 -12.59
N TRP A 138 -10.61 7.46 -12.75
CA TRP A 138 -11.43 8.17 -11.75
C TRP A 138 -12.47 7.30 -11.02
N TYR A 139 -12.61 6.02 -11.39
CA TYR A 139 -13.64 5.09 -10.89
C TYR A 139 -13.14 4.11 -9.84
N MET A 140 -12.06 4.43 -9.13
CA MET A 140 -11.80 3.73 -7.86
C MET A 140 -12.74 4.29 -6.78
N ASN A 141 -14.04 3.99 -6.92
CA ASN A 141 -14.87 3.73 -5.75
C ASN A 141 -14.30 2.42 -5.20
N PHE A 142 -13.27 2.54 -4.36
CA PHE A 142 -12.91 1.46 -3.47
C PHE A 142 -14.21 1.03 -2.80
N PRO A 143 -14.64 -0.25 -2.87
CA PRO A 143 -15.36 -0.76 -1.74
C PRO A 143 -14.30 -0.73 -0.64
N HIS A 144 -14.19 0.40 0.05
CA HIS A 144 -13.88 0.31 1.44
C HIS A 144 -14.99 -0.60 1.94
N ASP A 145 -14.65 -1.85 2.25
CA ASP A 145 -15.24 -2.51 3.39
C ASP A 145 -14.85 -1.65 4.61
N CYS A 146 -15.40 -0.44 4.66
CA CYS A 146 -15.54 0.40 5.83
C CYS A 146 -16.41 -0.43 6.73
N VAL A 147 -15.75 -1.20 7.59
CA VAL A 147 -16.26 -1.69 8.87
C VAL A 147 -17.74 -2.11 8.79
N GLU A 148 -18.02 -3.41 8.70
CA GLU A 148 -19.26 -3.91 9.29
C GLU A 148 -19.21 -3.61 10.80
N VAL A 149 -19.57 -2.38 11.17
CA VAL A 149 -20.00 -2.09 12.53
C VAL A 149 -21.36 -2.74 12.61
N ASN A 150 -21.39 -3.95 13.19
CA ASN A 150 -22.62 -4.54 13.70
C ASN A 150 -23.24 -3.55 14.67
N THR A 151 -24.13 -2.70 14.18
CA THR A 151 -25.01 -1.90 15.03
C THR A 151 -26.08 -2.86 15.56
N PRO A 152 -26.24 -3.00 16.88
CA PRO A 152 -27.35 -3.77 17.43
C PRO A 152 -28.64 -3.14 16.92
N GLN A 153 -29.50 -3.95 16.29
CA GLN A 153 -30.87 -3.53 16.01
C GLN A 153 -31.55 -3.33 17.37
N LEU A 154 -31.86 -2.07 17.70
CA LEU A 154 -32.80 -1.77 18.77
C LEU A 154 -34.18 -2.24 18.30
N GLN A 155 -34.70 -3.27 18.97
CA GLN A 155 -36.12 -3.63 18.97
C GLN A 155 -36.89 -2.69 19.87
#